data_AF-K2EHB9-F1
#
_entry.id   AF-K2EHB9-F1
#
_cell.length_a   1.000
_cell.length_b   1.000
_cell.length_c   1.000
_cell.angle_alpha   90.00
_cell.angle_beta   90.00
_cell.angle_gamma   90.00
#
_symmetry.space_group_name_H-M   'P 1'
#
loop_
_entity.id
_entity.type
_entity.pdbx_description
1 polymer ?
#
loop_
_entity_poly.entity_id
_entity_poly.type
_entity_poly.pdbx_seq_one_letter_code
_entity_poly.pdbx_strand_id
1 'polypeptide(L)'
;MALKKGEGLKNVKTIKVSNLIEAINAEVVKDQITSLRMEMTHYVTESIAVSILALLLFIGAPSVFPEVINPYLPSSLKIMQAFVAIPSVFWLITILGNMVRYFKILRLQELLSSKK
;
A
#
# COMPACT_ATOMS: atom_id res chain seq x y z
N MET A 1 11.65 -38.34 -57.42
CA MET A 1 11.33 -38.56 -56.00
C MET A 1 11.50 -37.22 -55.28
N ALA A 2 10.43 -36.43 -55.19
CA ALA A 2 10.49 -35.04 -54.72
C ALA A 2 10.20 -34.97 -53.21
N LEU A 3 11.18 -34.53 -52.43
CA LEU A 3 11.01 -34.29 -50.99
C LEU A 3 10.17 -33.02 -50.77
N LYS A 4 8.97 -33.19 -50.21
CA LYS A 4 8.12 -32.10 -49.68
C LYS A 4 8.86 -31.35 -48.57
N LYS A 5 9.57 -30.29 -48.95
CA LYS A 5 10.30 -29.39 -48.05
C LYS A 5 9.50 -28.09 -47.90
N GLY A 6 8.37 -28.14 -47.19
CA GLY A 6 7.49 -26.96 -47.13
C GLY A 6 6.47 -26.86 -46.00
N GLU A 7 6.17 -27.95 -45.28
CA GLU A 7 5.05 -27.94 -44.32
C GLU A 7 5.48 -27.68 -42.85
N GLY A 8 6.78 -27.74 -42.53
CA GLY A 8 7.26 -27.58 -41.14
C GLY A 8 7.60 -26.16 -40.69
N LEU A 9 7.75 -25.20 -41.61
CA LEU A 9 8.27 -23.85 -41.30
C LEU A 9 7.20 -22.80 -40.98
N LYS A 10 5.92 -23.09 -41.24
CA LYS A 10 4.81 -22.15 -40.97
C LYS A 10 4.30 -22.20 -39.52
N ASN A 11 4.58 -23.28 -38.78
CA ASN A 11 4.10 -23.45 -37.41
C ASN A 11 5.05 -22.98 -36.30
N VAL A 12 6.30 -22.62 -36.63
CA VAL A 12 7.31 -22.26 -35.60
C VAL A 12 7.32 -20.75 -35.29
N LYS A 13 6.85 -19.89 -36.20
CA LYS A 13 6.88 -18.42 -36.02
C LYS A 13 5.66 -17.85 -35.29
N THR A 14 4.53 -18.54 -35.29
CA THR A 14 3.27 -18.03 -34.70
C THR A 14 3.15 -18.33 -33.21
N ILE A 15 3.98 -19.23 -32.66
CA ILE A 15 3.94 -19.68 -31.25
C ILE A 15 4.63 -18.69 -30.27
N LYS A 16 5.24 -17.58 -30.71
CA LYS A 16 6.16 -16.81 -29.85
C LYS A 16 5.76 -15.39 -29.45
N VAL A 17 4.72 -14.79 -30.02
CA VAL A 17 4.36 -13.39 -29.69
C VAL A 17 3.29 -13.31 -28.60
N SER A 18 2.24 -14.15 -28.65
CA SER A 18 1.18 -14.16 -27.62
C SER A 18 1.72 -14.50 -26.24
N ASN A 19 2.57 -15.53 -26.15
CA ASN A 19 3.16 -15.97 -24.88
C ASN A 19 4.11 -14.92 -24.30
N LEU A 20 4.76 -14.12 -25.16
CA LEU A 20 5.60 -13.01 -24.74
C LEU A 20 4.76 -11.86 -24.17
N ILE A 21 3.66 -11.52 -24.84
CA ILE A 21 2.72 -10.49 -24.40
C ILE A 21 2.05 -10.89 -23.08
N GLU A 22 1.71 -12.17 -22.90
CA GLU A 22 1.17 -12.70 -21.65
C GLU A 22 2.16 -12.63 -20.50
N ALA A 23 3.43 -12.97 -20.75
CA ALA A 23 4.50 -12.86 -19.76
C ALA A 23 4.73 -11.40 -19.32
N ILE A 24 4.80 -10.47 -20.28
CA ILE A 24 4.94 -9.03 -20.01
C ILE A 24 3.74 -8.51 -19.21
N ASN A 25 2.52 -8.90 -19.58
CA ASN A 25 1.32 -8.50 -18.83
C ASN A 25 1.31 -9.06 -17.40
N ALA A 26 1.78 -10.28 -17.20
CA ALA A 26 1.89 -10.88 -15.86
C ALA A 26 2.95 -10.18 -14.99
N GLU A 27 4.05 -9.74 -15.59
CA GLU A 27 5.10 -8.98 -14.92
C GLU A 27 4.59 -7.59 -14.49
N VAL A 28 3.91 -6.87 -15.39
CA VAL A 28 3.28 -5.57 -15.06
C VAL A 28 2.29 -5.69 -13.89
N VAL A 29 1.47 -6.74 -13.86
CA VAL A 29 0.53 -6.95 -12.75
C VAL A 29 1.27 -7.25 -11.43
N LYS A 30 2.38 -7.98 -11.47
CA LYS A 30 3.22 -8.23 -10.29
C LYS A 30 3.88 -6.94 -9.77
N ASP A 31 4.34 -6.08 -10.67
CA ASP A 31 4.94 -4.80 -10.31
C ASP A 31 3.90 -3.89 -9.65
N GLN A 32 2.67 -3.85 -10.17
CA GLN A 32 1.55 -3.12 -9.56
C GLN A 32 1.24 -3.64 -8.15
N ILE A 33 1.20 -4.95 -7.95
CA ILE A 33 0.99 -5.55 -6.62
C ILE A 33 2.13 -5.14 -5.67
N THR A 34 3.37 -5.16 -6.15
CA THR A 34 4.55 -4.80 -5.35
C THR A 34 4.52 -3.32 -4.95
N SER A 35 4.20 -2.43 -5.90
CA SER A 35 3.99 -1.01 -5.62
C SER A 35 2.90 -0.79 -4.56
N LEU A 36 1.74 -1.45 -4.70
CA LEU A 36 0.66 -1.34 -3.71
C LEU A 36 1.06 -1.83 -2.33
N ARG A 37 1.85 -2.91 -2.23
CA ARG A 37 2.39 -3.39 -0.95
C ARG A 37 3.35 -2.39 -0.32
N MET A 38 4.25 -1.81 -1.12
CA MET A 38 5.19 -0.78 -0.66
C MET A 38 4.45 0.46 -0.16
N GLU A 39 3.42 0.93 -0.88
CA GLU A 39 2.55 2.01 -0.43
C GLU A 39 1.89 1.68 0.91
N MET A 40 1.31 0.48 1.04
CA MET A 40 0.67 0.06 2.29
C MET A 40 1.64 0.12 3.47
N THR A 41 2.86 -0.37 3.29
CA THR A 41 3.92 -0.29 4.32
C THR A 41 4.28 1.16 4.64
N HIS A 42 4.45 2.00 3.63
CA HIS A 42 4.78 3.41 3.81
C HIS A 42 3.73 4.14 4.67
N TYR A 43 2.44 3.99 4.35
CA TYR A 43 1.36 4.62 5.14
C TYR A 43 1.27 4.08 6.58
N VAL A 44 1.59 2.79 6.80
CA VAL A 44 1.69 2.25 8.16
C VAL A 44 2.83 2.90 8.91
N THR A 45 4.01 3.05 8.29
CA THR A 45 5.17 3.71 8.92
C THR A 45 4.87 5.17 9.24
N GLU A 46 4.22 5.92 8.35
CA GLU A 46 3.79 7.29 8.63
C GLU A 46 2.80 7.35 9.81
N SER A 47 1.85 6.41 9.86
CA SER A 47 0.88 6.33 10.96
C SER A 47 1.53 6.10 12.31
N ILE A 48 2.55 5.23 12.35
CA ILE A 48 3.37 4.98 13.54
C ILE A 48 4.15 6.25 13.91
N ALA A 49 4.78 6.92 12.95
CA ALA A 49 5.55 8.13 13.20
C ALA A 49 4.68 9.27 13.78
N VAL A 50 3.49 9.49 13.22
CA VAL A 50 2.51 10.46 13.73
C VAL A 50 2.09 10.11 15.16
N SER A 51 1.89 8.83 15.46
CA SER A 51 1.54 8.37 16.80
C SER A 51 2.66 8.59 17.82
N ILE A 52 3.91 8.29 17.43
CA ILE A 52 5.09 8.57 18.26
C ILE A 52 5.24 10.06 18.51
N LEU A 53 5.12 10.89 17.47
CA LEU A 53 5.20 12.34 17.58
C LEU A 53 4.12 12.88 18.52
N ALA A 54 2.88 12.41 18.38
CA ALA A 54 1.79 12.81 19.26
C ALA A 54 2.04 12.42 20.72
N LEU A 55 2.60 11.23 20.98
CA LEU A 55 2.98 10.79 22.32
C LEU A 55 4.08 11.67 22.94
N LEU A 56 5.12 11.99 22.16
CA LEU A 56 6.21 12.86 22.61
C LEU A 56 5.70 14.26 22.94
N LEU A 57 4.79 14.81 22.14
CA LEU A 57 4.15 16.09 22.42
C LEU A 57 3.24 15.98 23.64
N PHE A 58 2.47 14.91 23.80
CA PHE A 58 1.60 14.74 24.96
C PHE A 58 2.38 14.70 26.29
N ILE A 59 3.52 14.02 26.31
CA ILE A 59 4.37 13.89 27.51
C ILE A 59 5.20 15.16 27.72
N GLY A 60 5.79 15.71 26.66
CA GLY A 60 6.75 16.82 26.74
C GLY A 60 6.11 18.21 26.76
N ALA A 61 4.97 18.41 26.12
CA ALA A 61 4.37 19.74 25.99
C ALA A 61 3.97 20.39 27.32
N PRO A 62 3.50 19.67 28.37
CA PRO A 62 3.30 20.27 29.69
C PRO A 62 4.56 20.89 30.30
N SER A 63 5.74 20.31 30.01
CA SER A 63 7.02 20.80 30.51
C SER A 63 7.58 21.97 29.72
N VAL A 64 7.29 22.05 28.41
CA VAL A 64 7.85 23.05 27.49
C VAL A 64 6.92 24.27 27.36
N PHE A 65 5.61 24.06 27.45
CA PHE A 65 4.59 25.10 27.30
C PHE A 65 3.57 25.07 28.46
N PRO A 66 4.02 25.27 29.72
CA PRO A 66 3.16 25.14 30.90
C PRO A 66 2.00 26.15 30.94
N GLU A 67 2.15 27.31 30.30
CA GLU A 67 1.10 28.34 30.21
C GLU A 67 -0.03 27.96 29.25
N VAL A 68 0.24 27.07 28.30
CA VAL A 68 -0.72 26.63 27.27
C VAL A 68 -1.33 25.28 27.64
N ILE A 69 -0.49 24.36 28.12
CA ILE A 69 -0.87 22.98 28.47
C ILE A 69 -0.53 22.75 29.94
N ASN A 70 -1.54 22.95 30.79
CA ASN A 70 -1.48 22.60 32.19
C ASN A 70 -2.44 21.42 32.45
N PRO A 71 -1.94 20.21 32.77
CA PRO A 71 -2.77 19.02 32.92
C PRO A 71 -3.77 19.14 34.09
N TYR A 72 -3.58 20.11 34.98
CA TYR A 72 -4.47 20.38 36.12
C TYR A 72 -5.58 21.38 35.79
N LEU A 73 -5.55 22.01 34.61
CA LEU A 73 -6.57 22.97 34.17
C LEU A 73 -7.57 22.32 33.19
N PRO A 74 -8.88 22.49 33.40
CA PRO A 74 -9.92 21.98 32.50
C PRO A 74 -9.83 22.53 31.07
N SER A 75 -9.29 23.74 30.90
CA SER A 75 -9.09 24.38 29.58
C SER A 75 -8.08 23.63 28.71
N SER A 76 -7.02 23.08 29.31
CA SER A 76 -5.98 22.31 28.61
C SER A 76 -6.43 20.88 28.26
N LEU A 77 -7.51 20.39 28.89
CA LEU A 77 -8.06 19.06 28.66
C LEU A 77 -8.50 18.85 27.20
N LYS A 78 -9.02 19.90 26.55
CA LYS A 78 -9.36 19.88 25.11
C LYS A 78 -8.14 19.69 24.21
N ILE A 79 -7.02 20.32 24.57
CA ILE A 79 -5.76 20.22 23.82
C ILE A 79 -5.16 18.83 24.00
N MET A 80 -5.20 18.30 25.23
CA MET A 80 -4.80 16.92 25.54
C MET A 80 -5.63 15.88 24.78
N GLN A 81 -6.94 16.10 24.66
CA GLN A 81 -7.83 15.26 23.84
C GLN A 81 -7.44 15.30 22.35
N ALA A 82 -7.03 16.46 21.82
CA ALA A 82 -6.59 16.57 20.43
C ALA A 82 -5.34 15.73 20.15
N PHE A 83 -4.37 15.69 21.08
CA PHE A 83 -3.17 14.86 20.94
C PHE A 83 -3.48 13.36 20.86
N VAL A 84 -4.58 12.90 21.44
CA VAL A 84 -5.02 11.50 21.35
C VAL A 84 -5.91 11.27 20.13
N ALA A 85 -6.80 12.21 19.82
CA ALA A 85 -7.77 12.08 18.74
C ALA A 85 -7.11 12.10 17.36
N ILE A 86 -6.15 13.00 17.11
CA ILE A 86 -5.47 13.14 15.82
C ILE A 86 -4.81 11.83 15.36
N PRO A 87 -3.90 11.20 16.14
CA PRO A 87 -3.29 9.93 15.72
C PRO A 87 -4.30 8.80 15.60
N SER A 88 -5.36 8.79 16.42
CA SER A 88 -6.44 7.79 16.32
C SER A 88 -7.21 7.88 15.01
N VAL A 89 -7.58 9.10 14.60
CA VAL A 89 -8.25 9.34 13.31
C VAL A 89 -7.31 9.00 12.15
N PHE A 90 -6.05 9.41 12.25
CA PHE A 90 -5.06 9.10 11.21
C PHE A 90 -4.87 7.59 11.04
N TRP A 91 -4.76 6.85 12.14
CA TRP A 91 -4.69 5.38 12.14
C TRP A 91 -5.93 4.73 11.50
N LEU A 92 -7.13 5.22 11.82
CA LEU A 92 -8.36 4.72 11.20
C LEU A 92 -8.35 4.92 9.67
N ILE A 93 -7.93 6.09 9.20
CA ILE A 93 -7.80 6.39 7.76
C ILE A 93 -6.76 5.45 7.12
N THR A 94 -5.61 5.22 7.77
CA THR A 94 -4.58 4.29 7.30
C THR A 94 -5.15 2.88 7.13
N ILE A 95 -5.92 2.38 8.10
CA ILE A 95 -6.55 1.05 8.02
C ILE A 95 -7.53 0.97 6.85
N LEU A 96 -8.46 1.92 6.74
CA LEU A 96 -9.46 1.92 5.67
C LEU A 96 -8.79 2.00 4.29
N GLY A 97 -7.79 2.87 4.13
CA GLY A 97 -7.03 2.98 2.89
C GLY A 97 -6.28 1.68 2.55
N ASN A 98 -5.68 1.03 3.53
CA ASN A 98 -4.97 -0.24 3.34
C ASN A 98 -5.92 -1.41 3.07
N MET A 99 -7.13 -1.42 3.62
CA MET A 99 -8.17 -2.40 3.25
C MET A 99 -8.53 -2.28 1.77
N VAL A 100 -8.73 -1.06 1.26
CA VAL A 100 -9.04 -0.85 -0.17
C VAL A 100 -7.88 -1.32 -1.06
N ARG A 101 -6.63 -1.00 -0.70
CA ARG A 101 -5.44 -1.48 -1.42
C ARG A 101 -5.33 -3.01 -1.38
N TYR A 102 -5.63 -3.62 -0.24
CA TYR A 102 -5.66 -5.07 -0.10
C TYR A 102 -6.68 -5.73 -1.02
N PHE A 103 -7.90 -5.20 -1.12
CA PHE A 103 -8.90 -5.69 -2.07
C PHE A 103 -8.45 -5.54 -3.53
N LYS A 104 -7.74 -4.46 -3.88
CA LYS A 104 -7.14 -4.32 -5.22
C LYS A 104 -6.08 -5.40 -5.48
N ILE A 105 -5.22 -5.69 -4.51
CA ILE A 105 -4.22 -6.76 -4.61
C ILE A 105 -4.90 -8.11 -4.85
N LEU A 106 -5.96 -8.44 -4.10
CA LEU A 106 -6.69 -9.70 -4.28
C LEU A 106 -7.24 -9.83 -5.70
N ARG A 107 -7.88 -8.78 -6.23
CA ARG A 107 -8.36 -8.79 -7.63
C ARG A 107 -7.23 -8.96 -8.65
N LEU A 108 -6.09 -8.29 -8.45
CA LEU A 108 -4.92 -8.44 -9.33
C LEU A 108 -4.33 -9.86 -9.26
N GLN A 109 -4.37 -10.50 -8.09
CA GLN A 109 -3.94 -11.89 -7.91
C GLN A 109 -4.91 -12.87 -8.59
N GLU A 110 -6.22 -12.65 -8.52
CA GLU A 110 -7.21 -13.44 -9.25
C GLU A 110 -6.99 -13.37 -10.76
N LEU A 111 -6.69 -12.19 -11.32
CA LEU A 111 -6.37 -12.02 -12.74
C LEU A 111 -5.11 -12.79 -13.17
N LEU A 112 -4.11 -12.90 -12.30
CA LEU A 112 -2.91 -13.71 -12.53
C LEU A 112 -3.20 -15.21 -12.43
N SER A 113 -4.05 -15.61 -11.49
CA SER A 113 -4.40 -17.03 -11.26
C SER A 113 -5.36 -17.58 -12.31
N SER A 114 -6.30 -16.77 -12.81
CA SER A 114 -7.26 -17.17 -13.85
C SER A 114 -6.63 -17.34 -15.23
N LYS A 115 -5.38 -16.88 -15.43
CA LYS A 115 -4.63 -17.02 -16.69
C LYS A 115 -3.68 -18.22 -16.71
N LYS A 116 -3.60 -19.01 -15.64
CA LYS A 116 -2.87 -20.28 -15.58
C LYS A 116 -3.80 -21.44 -15.92
#